data_AF-A0A9W9F7G8-F1
#
_entry.id   AF-A0A9W9F7G8-F1
#
_cell.length_a   1.000
_cell.length_b   1.000
_cell.length_c   1.000
_cell.angle_alpha   90.00
_cell.angle_beta   90.00
_cell.angle_gamma   90.00
#
_symmetry.space_group_name_H-M   'P 1'
#
loop_
_entity.id
_entity.type
_entity.pdbx_description
1 polymer ?
#
loop_
_entity_poly.entity_id
_entity_poly.type
_entity_poly.pdbx_seq_one_letter_code
_entity_poly.pdbx_strand_id
1 'polypeptide(L)'
;MNGLKEAIRNSSKENWDPILATSILLSWQSTERRVWMSLRSGLITILNTLDPRWKEGSELARYLESQLAPTSTGSVMMAGTQFQENVALLDYVIASLRNVPISVFHNQEYYSRAEELLNFTLNFRKDIFMISSDEAFKRVQQLREWLFWLPAAMIRGHDCDTYALSILTQFFCVGICLDPLLPDIGGAYLAPVSIGPLEDICRIICFRAASNPLAAHLHLASVLVELPRHIVNKFKNRLNWAPHHLRSTEISSAPIVTSIPAARPPDFHRQSILHHLS
;
A
#
# COMPACT_ATOMS: atom_id res chain seq x y z
N MET A 1 -28.81 -1.15 8.32
CA MET A 1 -27.97 0.08 8.27
C MET A 1 -28.28 1.12 9.37
N ASN A 2 -29.29 0.92 10.24
CA ASN A 2 -29.61 1.90 11.30
C ASN A 2 -28.69 1.81 12.52
N GLY A 3 -28.28 0.60 12.93
CA GLY A 3 -27.41 0.41 14.09
C GLY A 3 -26.00 1.02 13.95
N LEU A 4 -25.41 1.04 12.74
CA LEU A 4 -24.10 1.67 12.52
C LEU A 4 -24.18 3.19 12.65
N LYS A 5 -25.23 3.82 12.11
CA LYS A 5 -25.47 5.27 12.22
C LYS A 5 -25.72 5.69 13.68
N GLU A 6 -26.37 4.82 14.46
CA GLU A 6 -26.65 5.07 15.87
C GLU A 6 -25.41 4.89 16.75
N ALA A 7 -24.56 3.89 16.45
CA ALA A 7 -23.26 3.69 17.10
C ALA A 7 -22.27 4.83 16.80
N ILE A 8 -22.27 5.38 15.57
CA ILE A 8 -21.48 6.55 15.17
C ILE A 8 -21.91 7.83 15.91
N ARG A 9 -23.19 7.93 16.30
CA ARG A 9 -23.72 9.10 17.03
C ARG A 9 -23.39 9.05 18.52
N ASN A 10 -23.22 7.85 19.08
CA ASN A 10 -22.93 7.61 20.50
C ASN A 10 -21.46 7.24 20.78
N SER A 11 -20.57 7.27 19.78
CA SER A 11 -19.18 6.83 19.92
C SER A 11 -18.32 7.86 20.66
N SER A 12 -17.69 7.42 21.75
CA SER A 12 -16.60 8.13 22.44
C SER A 12 -15.23 7.72 21.88
N LYS A 13 -14.16 8.36 22.36
CA LYS A 13 -12.74 8.10 22.03
C LYS A 13 -12.36 6.60 22.07
N GLU A 14 -13.04 5.78 22.87
CA GLU A 14 -12.75 4.34 23.05
C GLU A 14 -13.37 3.42 21.98
N ASN A 15 -14.29 3.92 21.13
CA ASN A 15 -15.10 3.05 20.26
C ASN A 15 -14.69 3.02 18.78
N TRP A 16 -13.78 3.89 18.33
CA TRP A 16 -13.48 4.00 16.89
C TRP A 16 -12.65 2.84 16.34
N ASP A 17 -11.60 2.40 17.03
CA ASP A 17 -10.77 1.26 16.59
C ASP A 17 -11.56 -0.05 16.48
N PRO A 18 -12.42 -0.43 17.44
CA PRO A 18 -13.31 -1.58 17.29
C PRO A 18 -14.27 -1.45 16.10
N ILE A 19 -14.83 -0.27 15.85
CA ILE A 19 -15.71 -0.03 14.71
C ILE A 19 -14.95 -0.17 13.40
N LEU A 20 -13.74 0.41 13.30
CA LEU A 20 -12.89 0.30 12.12
C LEU A 20 -12.46 -1.15 11.88
N ALA A 21 -11.99 -1.85 12.91
CA ALA A 21 -11.61 -3.26 12.83
C ALA A 21 -12.77 -4.15 12.37
N THR A 22 -13.95 -3.99 12.98
CA THR A 22 -15.16 -4.73 12.60
C THR A 22 -15.55 -4.45 11.15
N SER A 23 -15.50 -3.18 10.74
CA SER A 23 -15.83 -2.78 9.36
C SER A 23 -14.84 -3.35 8.34
N ILE A 24 -13.56 -3.39 8.67
CA ILE A 24 -12.53 -4.06 7.85
C ILE A 24 -12.84 -5.55 7.73
N LEU A 25 -13.08 -6.25 8.85
CA LEU A 25 -13.38 -7.68 8.86
C LEU A 25 -14.63 -8.02 8.05
N LEU A 26 -15.71 -7.24 8.21
CA LEU A 26 -16.95 -7.41 7.44
C LEU A 26 -16.73 -7.16 5.94
N SER A 27 -15.92 -6.14 5.60
CA SER A 27 -15.56 -5.91 4.20
C SER A 27 -14.82 -7.12 3.63
N TRP A 28 -13.95 -7.75 4.42
CA TRP A 28 -13.19 -8.91 3.99
C TRP A 28 -14.01 -10.18 3.83
N GLN A 29 -15.03 -10.37 4.66
CA GLN A 29 -15.95 -11.51 4.58
C GLN A 29 -17.04 -11.33 3.50
N SER A 30 -17.23 -10.12 2.99
CA SER A 30 -18.25 -9.84 1.98
C SER A 30 -17.90 -10.49 0.64
N THR A 31 -18.72 -11.46 0.24
CA THR A 31 -18.68 -12.15 -1.07
C THR A 31 -19.51 -11.44 -2.13
N GLU A 32 -20.41 -10.55 -1.72
CA GLU A 32 -21.22 -9.72 -2.61
C GLU A 32 -20.56 -8.36 -2.86
N ARG A 33 -20.38 -8.01 -4.14
CA ARG A 33 -19.74 -6.75 -4.55
C ARG A 33 -20.51 -5.52 -4.07
N ARG A 34 -21.84 -5.55 -4.12
CA ARG A 34 -22.68 -4.41 -3.68
C ARG A 34 -22.54 -4.14 -2.18
N VAL A 35 -22.56 -5.20 -1.37
CA VAL A 35 -22.38 -5.11 0.08
C VAL A 35 -20.97 -4.61 0.40
N TRP A 36 -19.95 -5.13 -0.29
CA TRP A 36 -18.57 -4.70 -0.14
C TRP A 36 -18.38 -3.21 -0.48
N MET A 37 -18.92 -2.74 -1.60
CA MET A 37 -18.84 -1.32 -2.00
C MET A 37 -19.52 -0.41 -0.97
N SER A 38 -20.68 -0.84 -0.43
CA SER A 38 -21.39 -0.10 0.63
C SER A 38 -20.54 -0.01 1.91
N LEU A 39 -19.91 -1.11 2.33
CA LEU A 39 -19.01 -1.13 3.50
C LEU A 39 -17.78 -0.23 3.29
N ARG A 40 -17.18 -0.26 2.10
CA ARG A 40 -16.03 0.58 1.73
C ARG A 40 -16.41 2.06 1.73
N SER A 41 -17.54 2.41 1.11
CA SER A 41 -18.05 3.79 1.11
C SER A 41 -18.35 4.29 2.53
N GLY A 42 -18.93 3.42 3.37
CA GLY A 42 -19.14 3.70 4.79
C GLY A 42 -17.83 3.96 5.55
N LEU A 43 -16.82 3.13 5.34
CA LEU A 43 -15.47 3.29 5.92
C LEU A 43 -14.83 4.62 5.52
N ILE A 44 -14.85 4.96 4.23
CA ILE A 44 -14.31 6.23 3.73
C ILE A 44 -15.05 7.42 4.37
N THR A 45 -16.38 7.33 4.48
CA THR A 45 -17.19 8.38 5.12
C THR A 45 -16.80 8.55 6.58
N ILE A 46 -16.70 7.45 7.34
CA ILE A 46 -16.29 7.46 8.75
C ILE A 46 -14.89 8.08 8.89
N LEU A 47 -13.94 7.65 8.06
CA LEU A 47 -12.59 8.20 8.05
C LEU A 47 -12.58 9.69 7.74
N ASN A 48 -13.38 10.18 6.81
CA ASN A 48 -13.44 11.61 6.51
C ASN A 48 -14.10 12.43 7.63
N THR A 49 -14.97 11.82 8.44
CA THR A 49 -15.62 12.48 9.59
C THR A 49 -14.80 12.43 10.89
N LEU A 50 -13.81 11.54 10.98
CA LEU A 50 -12.96 11.40 12.17
C LEU A 50 -12.11 12.65 12.38
N ASP A 51 -12.04 13.13 13.63
CA ASP A 51 -11.17 14.24 14.02
C ASP A 51 -9.69 13.90 13.69
N PRO A 52 -8.94 14.80 13.02
CA PRO A 52 -7.52 14.62 12.72
C PRO A 52 -6.67 14.14 13.90
N ARG A 53 -6.95 14.64 15.11
CA ARG A 53 -6.20 14.27 16.33
C ARG A 53 -6.39 12.80 16.70
N TRP A 54 -7.50 12.19 16.31
CA TRP A 54 -7.80 10.78 16.58
C TRP A 54 -7.23 9.87 15.49
N LYS A 55 -7.17 10.36 14.26
CA LYS A 55 -6.52 9.66 13.14
C LYS A 55 -5.03 9.44 13.40
N GLU A 56 -4.36 10.45 13.94
CA GLU A 56 -2.94 10.35 14.32
C GLU A 56 -2.71 9.34 15.45
N GLY A 57 -3.67 9.21 16.38
CA GLY A 57 -3.59 8.29 17.51
C GLY A 57 -4.03 6.86 17.21
N SER A 58 -4.67 6.59 16.07
CA SER A 58 -5.18 5.27 15.68
C SER A 58 -4.32 4.66 14.58
N GLU A 59 -3.68 3.52 14.86
CA GLU A 59 -2.92 2.79 13.86
C GLU A 59 -3.82 2.27 12.73
N LEU A 60 -5.05 1.87 13.05
CA LEU A 60 -6.03 1.39 12.07
C LEU A 60 -6.50 2.52 11.16
N ALA A 61 -6.74 3.72 11.69
CA ALA A 61 -7.11 4.89 10.89
C ALA A 61 -5.98 5.27 9.93
N ARG A 62 -4.74 5.38 10.44
CA ARG A 62 -3.55 5.67 9.63
C ARG A 62 -3.29 4.59 8.58
N TYR A 63 -3.47 3.32 8.94
CA TYR A 63 -3.41 2.21 7.99
C TYR A 63 -4.45 2.41 6.88
N LEU A 64 -5.72 2.59 7.22
CA LEU A 64 -6.79 2.78 6.22
C LEU A 64 -6.56 4.01 5.34
N GLU A 65 -6.05 5.11 5.87
CA GLU A 65 -5.70 6.30 5.08
C GLU A 65 -4.59 5.99 4.07
N SER A 66 -3.56 5.25 4.45
CA SER A 66 -2.51 4.81 3.51
C SER A 66 -3.06 3.89 2.41
N GLN A 67 -4.12 3.14 2.71
CA GLN A 67 -4.80 2.24 1.79
C GLN A 67 -5.72 2.97 0.81
N LEU A 68 -6.26 4.12 1.20
CA LEU A 68 -7.28 4.88 0.47
C LEU A 68 -6.70 6.09 -0.29
N ALA A 69 -5.54 6.61 0.13
CA ALA A 69 -4.80 7.67 -0.57
C ALA A 69 -4.63 7.45 -2.10
N PRO A 70 -4.28 6.25 -2.61
CA PRO A 70 -4.15 6.00 -4.05
C PRO A 70 -5.48 5.92 -4.80
N THR A 71 -6.60 5.70 -4.10
CA THR A 71 -7.92 5.61 -4.72
C THR A 71 -8.41 6.98 -5.21
N SER A 72 -7.84 8.07 -4.69
CA SER A 72 -8.26 9.45 -5.02
C SER A 72 -7.67 10.03 -6.31
N THR A 73 -6.63 9.44 -6.92
CA THR A 73 -5.89 10.07 -8.04
C THR A 73 -6.00 9.40 -9.40
N GLY A 74 -6.81 8.36 -9.60
CA GLY A 74 -6.74 7.64 -10.87
C GLY A 74 -7.88 6.71 -11.26
N SER A 75 -9.14 7.12 -11.11
CA SER A 75 -10.20 6.57 -11.98
C SER A 75 -10.21 7.32 -13.32
N VAL A 76 -9.07 7.37 -14.01
CA VAL A 76 -9.06 7.68 -15.43
C VAL A 76 -9.47 6.38 -16.11
N MET A 77 -10.49 6.40 -16.98
CA MET A 77 -10.82 5.26 -17.84
C MET A 77 -9.51 4.70 -18.40
N MET A 78 -9.17 3.47 -18.02
CA MET A 78 -7.94 2.82 -18.49
C MET A 78 -8.04 2.77 -20.01
N ALA A 79 -7.21 3.54 -20.70
CA ALA A 79 -7.15 3.48 -22.15
C ALA A 79 -6.84 2.04 -22.57
N GLY A 80 -7.38 1.59 -23.71
CA GLY A 80 -7.21 0.21 -24.16
C GLY A 80 -5.73 -0.24 -24.23
N THR A 81 -4.81 0.69 -24.49
CA THR A 81 -3.36 0.48 -24.45
C THR A 81 -2.84 0.13 -23.05
N GLN A 82 -3.29 0.84 -22.01
CA GLN A 82 -2.88 0.61 -20.63
C GLN A 82 -3.37 -0.74 -20.08
N PHE A 83 -4.57 -1.16 -20.48
CA PHE A 83 -5.08 -2.49 -20.14
C PHE A 83 -4.19 -3.59 -20.75
N GLN A 84 -3.84 -3.50 -22.03
CA GLN A 84 -2.96 -4.46 -22.69
C GLN A 84 -1.57 -4.53 -22.05
N GLU A 85 -1.00 -3.38 -21.62
CA GLU A 85 0.27 -3.37 -20.89
C GLU A 85 0.18 -4.11 -19.55
N ASN A 86 -0.94 -3.99 -18.82
CA ASN A 86 -1.13 -4.68 -17.55
C ASN A 86 -1.35 -6.18 -17.75
N VAL A 87 -1.99 -6.57 -18.85
CA VAL A 87 -2.09 -7.99 -19.25
C VAL A 87 -0.71 -8.55 -19.59
N ALA A 88 0.11 -7.82 -20.34
CA ALA A 88 1.50 -8.22 -20.63
C ALA A 88 2.36 -8.31 -19.35
N LEU A 89 2.14 -7.40 -18.39
CA LEU A 89 2.77 -7.47 -17.07
C LEU A 89 2.37 -8.74 -16.32
N LEU A 90 1.08 -9.10 -16.36
CA LEU A 90 0.59 -10.33 -15.76
C LEU A 90 1.21 -11.57 -16.42
N ASP A 91 1.36 -11.59 -17.75
CA ASP A 91 2.03 -12.67 -18.47
C ASP A 91 3.50 -12.84 -18.05
N TYR A 92 4.21 -11.71 -17.85
CA TYR A 92 5.57 -11.71 -17.33
C TYR A 92 5.65 -12.26 -15.90
N VAL A 93 4.71 -11.87 -15.02
CA VAL A 93 4.63 -12.40 -13.66
C VAL A 93 4.32 -13.90 -13.65
N ILE A 94 3.39 -14.37 -14.48
CA ILE A 94 3.10 -15.80 -14.65
C ILE A 94 4.36 -16.56 -15.07
N ALA A 95 5.13 -16.04 -16.03
CA ALA A 95 6.35 -16.68 -16.49
C ALA A 95 7.38 -16.83 -15.35
N SER A 96 7.50 -15.84 -14.47
CA SER A 96 8.37 -15.93 -13.30
C SER A 96 7.81 -16.86 -12.22
N LEU A 97 6.50 -16.80 -11.94
CA LEU A 97 5.83 -17.65 -10.94
C LEU A 97 6.00 -19.15 -11.23
N ARG A 98 6.11 -19.55 -12.50
CA ARG A 98 6.40 -20.95 -12.88
C ARG A 98 7.68 -21.51 -12.25
N ASN A 99 8.66 -20.65 -11.94
CA ASN A 99 9.93 -21.08 -11.35
C ASN A 99 9.89 -21.11 -9.81
N VAL A 100 8.86 -20.52 -9.18
CA VAL A 100 8.77 -20.42 -7.72
C VAL A 100 8.56 -21.81 -7.09
N PRO A 101 7.59 -22.65 -7.51
CA PRO A 101 7.44 -24.00 -6.95
C PRO A 101 8.72 -24.84 -7.07
N ILE A 102 9.40 -24.75 -8.21
CA ILE A 102 10.67 -25.46 -8.46
C ILE A 102 11.73 -25.03 -7.44
N SER A 103 11.79 -23.75 -7.07
CA SER A 103 12.77 -23.22 -6.13
C SER A 103 12.52 -23.68 -4.68
N VAL A 104 11.29 -24.06 -4.35
CA VAL A 104 10.90 -24.51 -3.00
C VAL A 104 10.43 -25.97 -2.97
N PHE A 105 10.80 -26.78 -3.97
CA PHE A 105 10.36 -28.18 -4.11
C PHE A 105 10.63 -29.06 -2.88
N HIS A 106 11.67 -28.72 -2.12
CA HIS A 106 12.09 -29.42 -0.91
C HIS A 106 11.15 -29.18 0.28
N ASN A 107 10.29 -28.15 0.21
CA ASN A 107 9.28 -27.86 1.21
C ASN A 107 7.88 -28.00 0.58
N GLN A 108 7.20 -29.11 0.90
CA GLN A 108 5.90 -29.44 0.31
C GLN A 108 4.81 -28.39 0.58
N GLU A 109 4.84 -27.75 1.76
CA GLU A 109 3.88 -26.71 2.11
C GLU A 109 4.05 -25.49 1.20
N TYR A 110 5.28 -25.00 1.04
CA TYR A 110 5.58 -23.85 0.19
C TYR A 110 5.41 -24.14 -1.29
N TYR A 111 5.79 -25.35 -1.72
CA TYR A 111 5.52 -25.83 -3.08
C TYR A 111 4.02 -25.76 -3.39
N SER A 112 3.19 -26.35 -2.52
CA SER A 112 1.73 -26.38 -2.71
C SER A 112 1.14 -24.97 -2.76
N ARG A 113 1.58 -24.05 -1.89
CA ARG A 113 1.11 -22.65 -1.91
C ARG A 113 1.52 -21.90 -3.17
N ALA A 114 2.75 -22.08 -3.64
CA ALA A 114 3.22 -21.47 -4.87
C ALA A 114 2.46 -22.00 -6.10
N GLU A 115 2.15 -23.30 -6.12
CA GLU A 115 1.37 -23.94 -7.19
C GLU A 115 -0.09 -23.47 -7.19
N GLU A 116 -0.74 -23.37 -6.03
CA GLU A 116 -2.08 -22.79 -5.89
C GLU A 116 -2.15 -21.37 -6.46
N LEU A 117 -1.17 -20.51 -6.13
CA LEU A 117 -1.09 -19.15 -6.64
C LEU A 117 -0.88 -19.11 -8.16
N LEU A 118 0.01 -19.95 -8.69
CA LEU A 118 0.25 -20.05 -10.12
C LEU A 118 -1.02 -20.46 -10.88
N ASN A 119 -1.70 -21.51 -10.42
CA ASN A 119 -2.93 -22.01 -11.02
C ASN A 119 -4.05 -20.96 -10.95
N PHE A 120 -4.20 -20.28 -9.81
CA PHE A 120 -5.11 -19.15 -9.68
C PHE A 120 -4.83 -18.07 -10.72
N THR A 121 -3.58 -17.65 -10.84
CA THR A 121 -3.17 -16.55 -11.74
C THR A 121 -3.36 -16.93 -13.21
N LEU A 122 -3.05 -18.17 -13.59
CA LEU A 122 -3.30 -18.71 -14.93
C LEU A 122 -4.80 -18.72 -15.29
N ASN A 123 -5.63 -19.21 -14.38
CA ASN A 123 -7.08 -19.26 -14.59
C ASN A 123 -7.66 -17.85 -14.70
N PHE A 124 -7.23 -16.93 -13.84
CA PHE A 124 -7.64 -15.53 -13.92
C PHE A 124 -7.26 -14.90 -15.27
N ARG A 125 -6.00 -15.11 -15.71
CA ARG A 125 -5.49 -14.58 -16.99
C ARG A 125 -6.25 -15.11 -18.21
N LYS A 126 -6.68 -16.37 -18.17
CA LYS A 126 -7.44 -17.01 -19.26
C LYS A 126 -8.80 -16.35 -19.45
N ASP A 127 -9.46 -16.04 -18.35
CA ASP A 127 -10.87 -15.70 -18.38
C ASP A 127 -11.14 -14.19 -18.25
N ILE A 128 -10.11 -13.37 -18.02
CA ILE A 128 -10.25 -11.94 -17.72
C ILE A 128 -11.04 -11.15 -18.77
N PHE A 129 -11.01 -11.58 -20.03
CA PHE A 129 -11.73 -10.95 -21.14
C PHE A 129 -13.20 -11.36 -21.25
N MET A 130 -13.62 -12.39 -20.51
CA MET A 130 -14.94 -13.02 -20.67
C MET A 130 -15.87 -12.80 -19.48
N ILE A 131 -15.39 -12.17 -18.41
CA ILE A 131 -16.12 -12.04 -17.16
C ILE A 131 -16.68 -10.66 -16.91
N SER A 132 -17.87 -10.63 -16.32
CA SER A 132 -18.44 -9.40 -15.76
C SER A 132 -17.67 -8.98 -14.50
N SER A 133 -17.82 -7.72 -14.10
CA SER A 133 -17.16 -7.19 -12.90
C SER A 133 -17.61 -7.88 -11.61
N ASP A 134 -18.86 -8.39 -11.55
CA ASP A 134 -19.34 -9.18 -10.40
C ASP A 134 -18.70 -10.57 -10.33
N GLU A 135 -18.49 -11.20 -11.49
CA GLU A 135 -17.79 -12.48 -11.58
C GLU A 135 -16.29 -12.33 -11.31
N ALA A 136 -15.69 -11.24 -11.80
CA ALA A 136 -14.32 -10.87 -11.48
C ALA A 136 -14.13 -10.66 -9.96
N PHE A 137 -15.09 -10.04 -9.28
CA PHE A 137 -15.07 -9.88 -7.82
C PHE A 137 -15.10 -11.21 -7.09
N LYS A 138 -15.98 -12.13 -7.49
CA LYS A 138 -16.05 -13.48 -6.92
C LYS A 138 -14.75 -14.25 -7.11
N ARG A 139 -14.12 -14.12 -8.28
CA ARG A 139 -12.85 -14.82 -8.55
C ARG A 139 -11.71 -14.30 -7.70
N VAL A 140 -11.66 -12.99 -7.50
CA VAL A 140 -10.64 -12.34 -6.66
C VAL A 140 -10.87 -12.62 -5.18
N GLN A 141 -12.04 -13.13 -4.77
CA GLN A 141 -12.33 -13.48 -3.37
C GLN A 141 -11.30 -14.45 -2.79
N GLN A 142 -10.86 -15.44 -3.54
CA GLN A 142 -9.83 -16.39 -3.09
C GLN A 142 -8.50 -15.69 -2.83
N LEU A 143 -8.07 -14.83 -3.76
CA LEU A 143 -6.85 -14.05 -3.58
C LEU A 143 -6.97 -13.10 -2.41
N ARG A 144 -8.13 -12.46 -2.22
CA ARG A 144 -8.42 -11.70 -1.00
C ARG A 144 -8.15 -12.60 0.18
N GLU A 145 -8.93 -13.64 0.44
CA GLU A 145 -8.74 -14.52 1.60
C GLU A 145 -7.28 -14.88 1.91
N TRP A 146 -6.49 -15.23 0.89
CA TRP A 146 -5.06 -15.44 1.03
C TRP A 146 -4.29 -14.22 1.54
N LEU A 147 -4.45 -13.04 0.96
CA LEU A 147 -3.73 -11.81 1.36
C LEU A 147 -3.89 -11.43 2.84
N PHE A 148 -4.95 -11.88 3.52
CA PHE A 148 -5.21 -11.55 4.93
C PHE A 148 -4.95 -12.72 5.87
N TRP A 149 -5.37 -13.94 5.51
CA TRP A 149 -5.24 -15.09 6.40
C TRP A 149 -3.92 -15.84 6.22
N LEU A 150 -3.35 -15.83 5.03
CA LEU A 150 -2.13 -16.58 4.73
C LEU A 150 -0.90 -16.07 5.49
N PRO A 151 -0.66 -14.75 5.66
CA PRO A 151 0.47 -14.28 6.47
C PRO A 151 0.48 -14.87 7.88
N ALA A 152 -0.65 -14.83 8.59
CA ALA A 152 -0.74 -15.40 9.94
C ALA A 152 -0.67 -16.93 9.95
N ALA A 153 -1.09 -17.59 8.87
CA ALA A 153 -0.97 -19.04 8.75
C ALA A 153 0.48 -19.50 8.51
N MET A 154 1.24 -18.76 7.70
CA MET A 154 2.61 -19.12 7.30
C MET A 154 3.67 -18.62 8.27
N ILE A 155 3.42 -17.52 8.99
CA ILE A 155 4.34 -16.96 9.98
C ILE A 155 4.01 -17.59 11.35
N ARG A 156 4.34 -18.86 11.52
CA ARG A 156 4.20 -19.60 12.79
C ARG A 156 5.57 -20.07 13.26
N GLY A 157 6.23 -19.32 14.15
CA GLY A 157 7.53 -19.71 14.70
C GLY A 157 8.36 -18.55 15.24
N HIS A 158 9.43 -18.89 15.98
CA HIS A 158 10.30 -17.92 16.67
C HIS A 158 11.29 -17.22 15.72
N ASP A 159 11.45 -17.73 14.50
CA ASP A 159 12.15 -17.09 13.38
C ASP A 159 11.23 -17.15 12.17
N CYS A 160 10.71 -16.01 11.69
CA CYS A 160 9.92 -15.99 10.46
C CYS A 160 10.74 -16.61 9.33
N ASP A 161 10.37 -17.80 8.84
CA ASP A 161 11.10 -18.51 7.80
C ASP A 161 11.25 -17.60 6.58
N THR A 162 12.49 -17.40 6.14
CA THR A 162 12.81 -16.56 4.99
C THR A 162 12.11 -17.07 3.73
N TYR A 163 11.88 -18.38 3.60
CA TYR A 163 11.11 -18.94 2.51
C TYR A 163 9.62 -18.60 2.60
N ALA A 164 9.01 -18.70 3.78
CA ALA A 164 7.62 -18.27 3.98
C ALA A 164 7.42 -16.82 3.56
N LEU A 165 8.35 -15.94 3.98
CA LEU A 165 8.37 -14.54 3.60
C LEU A 165 8.49 -14.37 2.08
N SER A 166 9.42 -15.06 1.41
CA SER A 166 9.55 -15.02 -0.04
C SER A 166 8.29 -15.49 -0.78
N ILE A 167 7.61 -16.54 -0.30
CA ILE A 167 6.35 -16.99 -0.88
C ILE A 167 5.24 -15.96 -0.70
N LEU A 168 5.11 -15.36 0.48
CA LEU A 168 4.12 -14.31 0.74
C LEU A 168 4.29 -13.11 -0.20
N THR A 169 5.54 -12.72 -0.54
CA THR A 169 5.75 -11.64 -1.53
C THR A 169 5.17 -11.94 -2.90
N GLN A 170 5.06 -13.22 -3.30
CA GLN A 170 4.44 -13.60 -4.57
C GLN A 170 2.94 -13.33 -4.55
N PHE A 171 2.26 -13.66 -3.45
CA PHE A 171 0.83 -13.38 -3.29
C PHE A 171 0.55 -11.87 -3.34
N PHE A 172 1.34 -11.08 -2.60
CA PHE A 172 1.24 -9.62 -2.64
C PHE A 172 1.56 -9.06 -4.03
N CYS A 173 2.56 -9.60 -4.74
CA CYS A 173 2.90 -9.21 -6.09
C CYS A 173 1.73 -9.44 -7.07
N VAL A 174 1.09 -10.61 -7.00
CA VAL A 174 -0.10 -10.91 -7.82
C VAL A 174 -1.24 -9.95 -7.48
N GLY A 175 -1.46 -9.65 -6.19
CA GLY A 175 -2.42 -8.63 -5.76
C GLY A 175 -2.21 -7.28 -6.45
N ILE A 176 -0.97 -6.81 -6.51
CA ILE A 176 -0.62 -5.54 -7.17
C ILE A 176 -0.84 -5.62 -8.69
N CYS A 177 -0.51 -6.74 -9.32
CA CYS A 177 -0.67 -6.91 -10.77
C CYS A 177 -2.14 -7.02 -11.21
N LEU A 178 -3.01 -7.61 -10.38
CA LEU A 178 -4.42 -7.76 -10.72
C LEU A 178 -5.22 -6.48 -10.45
N ASP A 179 -4.80 -5.64 -9.51
CA ASP A 179 -5.49 -4.40 -9.16
C ASP A 179 -5.86 -3.51 -10.36
N PRO A 180 -4.94 -3.14 -11.29
CA PRO A 180 -5.27 -2.27 -12.42
C PRO A 180 -6.09 -2.98 -13.52
N LEU A 181 -6.25 -4.30 -13.44
CA LEU A 181 -7.08 -5.06 -14.37
C LEU A 181 -8.55 -5.12 -13.93
N LEU A 182 -8.86 -4.58 -12.75
CA LEU A 182 -10.16 -4.67 -12.09
C LEU A 182 -10.75 -3.28 -11.76
N PRO A 183 -10.77 -2.32 -12.70
CA PRO A 183 -11.19 -0.95 -12.40
C PRO A 183 -12.63 -0.87 -11.89
N ASP A 184 -13.52 -1.67 -12.48
CA ASP A 184 -14.95 -1.65 -12.18
C ASP A 184 -15.27 -2.20 -10.79
N ILE A 185 -14.40 -3.02 -10.20
CA ILE A 185 -14.67 -3.63 -8.89
C ILE A 185 -14.72 -2.58 -7.77
N GLY A 186 -14.31 -1.34 -8.04
CA GLY A 186 -14.16 -0.26 -7.06
C GLY A 186 -12.68 -0.10 -6.74
N GLY A 187 -11.92 0.25 -7.78
CA GLY A 187 -10.47 0.12 -7.93
C GLY A 187 -9.59 0.54 -6.75
N ALA A 188 -8.32 0.09 -6.82
CA ALA A 188 -7.29 0.29 -5.81
C ALA A 188 -7.62 -0.34 -4.46
N TYR A 189 -7.78 -1.66 -4.44
CA TYR A 189 -7.89 -2.41 -3.18
C TYR A 189 -6.77 -3.41 -2.98
N LEU A 190 -6.49 -4.24 -3.99
CA LEU A 190 -5.49 -5.30 -3.87
C LEU A 190 -4.09 -4.71 -3.80
N ALA A 191 -3.79 -3.70 -4.62
CA ALA A 191 -2.47 -3.10 -4.61
C ALA A 191 -2.17 -2.38 -3.29
N PRO A 192 -3.05 -1.50 -2.76
CA PRO A 192 -2.77 -0.85 -1.48
C PRO A 192 -2.54 -1.83 -0.34
N VAL A 193 -3.34 -2.91 -0.23
CA VAL A 193 -3.18 -3.88 0.89
C VAL A 193 -1.93 -4.72 0.75
N SER A 194 -1.34 -4.76 -0.44
CA SER A 194 -0.20 -5.60 -0.76
C SER A 194 1.14 -4.87 -0.70
N ILE A 195 1.19 -3.58 -1.05
CA ILE A 195 2.45 -2.82 -1.16
C ILE A 195 3.21 -2.78 0.15
N GLY A 196 2.56 -2.37 1.25
CA GLY A 196 3.22 -2.22 2.55
C GLY A 196 3.86 -3.53 3.04
N PRO A 197 3.08 -4.63 3.17
CA PRO A 197 3.62 -5.92 3.56
C PRO A 197 4.73 -6.43 2.64
N LEU A 198 4.60 -6.24 1.32
CA LEU A 198 5.64 -6.66 0.37
C LEU A 198 6.95 -5.88 0.60
N GLU A 199 6.89 -4.56 0.73
CA GLU A 199 8.07 -3.72 0.98
C GLU A 199 8.77 -4.10 2.28
N ASP A 200 8.00 -4.33 3.35
CA ASP A 200 8.53 -4.74 4.64
C ASP A 200 9.24 -6.10 4.56
N ILE A 201 8.63 -7.07 3.88
CA ILE A 201 9.22 -8.38 3.68
C ILE A 201 10.50 -8.29 2.84
N CYS A 202 10.49 -7.56 1.72
CA CYS A 202 11.67 -7.35 0.90
C CYS A 202 12.81 -6.73 1.73
N ARG A 203 12.51 -5.73 2.56
CA ARG A 203 13.49 -5.08 3.45
C ARG A 203 14.08 -6.08 4.45
N ILE A 204 13.26 -6.93 5.06
CA ILE A 204 13.70 -7.98 6.00
C ILE A 204 14.65 -8.96 5.31
N ILE A 205 14.29 -9.46 4.12
CA ILE A 205 15.10 -10.43 3.37
C ILE A 205 16.42 -9.81 2.93
N CYS A 206 16.41 -8.58 2.39
CA CYS A 206 17.63 -7.87 2.00
C CYS A 206 18.56 -7.63 3.21
N PHE A 207 18.01 -7.24 4.36
CA PHE A 207 18.79 -7.04 5.58
C PHE A 207 19.45 -8.34 6.06
N ARG A 208 18.69 -9.44 6.08
CA ARG A 208 19.22 -10.77 6.46
C ARG A 208 20.31 -11.23 5.49
N ALA A 209 20.07 -11.11 4.18
CA ALA A 209 21.04 -11.51 3.15
C ALA A 209 22.34 -10.70 3.22
N ALA A 210 22.27 -9.39 3.51
CA ALA A 210 23.45 -8.56 3.74
C ALA A 210 24.22 -8.95 5.01
N SER A 211 23.50 -9.37 6.05
CA SER A 211 24.09 -9.77 7.34
C SER A 211 24.74 -11.16 7.28
N ASN A 212 24.27 -12.05 6.40
CA ASN A 212 24.83 -13.39 6.20
C ASN A 212 24.88 -13.80 4.71
N PRO A 213 25.84 -13.26 3.93
CA PRO A 213 25.89 -13.46 2.48
C PRO A 213 26.17 -14.90 2.04
N LEU A 214 26.76 -15.72 2.91
CA LEU A 214 27.13 -17.11 2.60
C LEU A 214 25.97 -18.10 2.79
N ALA A 215 24.85 -17.66 3.38
CA ALA A 215 23.69 -18.50 3.60
C ALA A 215 22.90 -18.71 2.30
N ALA A 216 22.98 -19.93 1.73
CA ALA A 216 22.32 -20.31 0.49
C ALA A 216 20.80 -20.03 0.48
N HIS A 217 20.12 -20.25 1.61
CA HIS A 217 18.68 -20.00 1.74
C HIS A 217 18.33 -18.50 1.63
N LEU A 218 19.18 -17.61 2.14
CA LEU A 218 19.00 -16.15 2.01
C LEU A 218 19.28 -15.67 0.59
N HIS A 219 20.25 -16.29 -0.09
CA HIS A 219 20.49 -16.02 -1.51
C HIS A 219 19.26 -16.39 -2.36
N LEU A 220 18.73 -17.60 -2.19
CA LEU A 220 17.54 -18.05 -2.92
C LEU A 220 16.32 -17.15 -2.62
N ALA A 221 16.11 -16.82 -1.35
CA ALA A 221 15.05 -15.91 -0.94
C ALA A 221 15.18 -14.51 -1.59
N SER A 222 16.41 -14.00 -1.71
CA SER A 222 16.70 -12.70 -2.36
C SER A 222 16.35 -12.72 -3.84
N VAL A 223 16.66 -13.81 -4.54
CA VAL A 223 16.27 -14.02 -5.95
C VAL A 223 14.74 -14.05 -6.08
N LEU A 224 14.04 -14.78 -5.21
CA LEU A 224 12.58 -14.89 -5.25
C LEU A 224 11.87 -13.54 -5.05
N VAL A 225 12.43 -12.62 -4.26
CA VAL A 225 11.80 -11.30 -4.01
C VAL A 225 12.20 -10.21 -5.00
N GLU A 226 13.10 -10.49 -5.94
CA GLU A 226 13.59 -9.48 -6.88
C GLU A 226 12.48 -8.98 -7.82
N LEU A 227 11.71 -9.89 -8.40
CA LEU A 227 10.55 -9.54 -9.23
C LEU A 227 9.46 -8.80 -8.43
N PRO A 228 8.96 -9.31 -7.30
CA PRO A 228 8.00 -8.59 -6.45
C PRO A 228 8.44 -7.15 -6.16
N ARG A 229 9.71 -6.95 -5.77
CA ARG A 229 10.28 -5.62 -5.52
C ARG A 229 10.26 -4.72 -6.76
N HIS A 230 10.61 -5.26 -7.93
CA HIS A 230 10.55 -4.52 -9.20
C HIS A 230 9.11 -4.07 -9.52
N ILE A 231 8.13 -4.95 -9.32
CA ILE A 231 6.72 -4.69 -9.61
C ILE A 231 6.18 -3.57 -8.72
N VAL A 232 6.51 -3.58 -7.42
CA VAL A 232 6.14 -2.49 -6.51
C VAL A 232 6.72 -1.16 -6.96
N ASN A 233 8.02 -1.12 -7.29
CA ASN A 233 8.65 0.11 -7.75
C ASN A 233 7.99 0.64 -9.04
N LYS A 234 7.70 -0.25 -9.99
CA LYS A 234 6.99 0.09 -11.23
C LYS A 234 5.58 0.64 -10.95
N PHE A 235 4.85 0.01 -10.04
CA PHE A 235 3.50 0.45 -9.65
C PHE A 235 3.52 1.83 -8.99
N LYS A 236 4.44 2.05 -8.04
CA LYS A 236 4.58 3.34 -7.34
C LYS A 236 4.96 4.48 -8.29
N ASN A 237 5.88 4.22 -9.22
CA ASN A 237 6.29 5.19 -10.24
C ASN A 237 5.16 5.57 -11.19
N ARG A 238 4.24 4.63 -11.49
CA ARG A 238 3.07 4.91 -12.34
C ARG A 238 2.02 5.79 -11.65
N LEU A 239 1.92 5.71 -10.33
CA LEU A 239 0.88 6.39 -9.55
C LEU A 239 1.35 7.63 -8.80
N ASN A 240 2.63 8.04 -8.96
CA ASN A 240 3.28 9.00 -8.05
C ASN A 240 2.99 8.66 -6.58
N TRP A 241 3.02 7.37 -6.25
CA TRP A 241 2.66 6.88 -4.93
C TRP A 241 3.58 7.50 -3.88
N ALA A 242 3.04 8.38 -3.03
CA ALA A 242 3.74 8.93 -1.88
C ALA A 242 3.30 8.17 -0.62
N PRO A 243 4.17 7.32 -0.03
CA PRO A 243 3.90 6.78 1.29
C PRO A 243 3.89 7.91 2.32
N HIS A 244 2.83 8.03 3.12
CA HIS A 244 2.76 9.09 4.15
C HIS A 244 3.79 8.94 5.29
N HIS A 245 4.57 7.84 5.34
CA HIS A 245 5.59 7.64 6.38
C HIS A 245 6.88 8.46 6.19
N LEU A 246 7.01 9.28 5.15
CA LEU A 246 8.17 10.16 4.92
C LEU A 246 7.85 11.66 4.91
N ARG A 247 6.58 12.07 5.06
CA ARG A 247 6.24 13.51 5.06
C ARG A 247 6.47 14.21 6.40
N SER A 248 6.81 13.46 7.46
CA SER A 248 7.05 14.02 8.79
C SER A 248 8.47 14.53 9.02
N THR A 249 9.34 14.55 7.99
CA THR A 249 10.73 15.05 8.11
C THR A 249 11.11 16.14 7.11
N GLU A 250 10.18 16.64 6.30
CA GLU A 250 10.42 17.81 5.44
C GLU A 250 9.46 18.96 5.79
N ILE A 251 9.51 19.39 7.04
CA ILE A 251 9.17 20.77 7.42
C ILE A 251 10.29 21.27 8.33
N SER A 252 11.43 21.64 7.74
CA SER A 252 12.22 22.82 8.11
C SER A 252 13.55 22.82 7.37
N SER A 253 13.53 23.31 6.14
CA SER A 253 14.70 23.90 5.51
C SER A 253 14.22 24.91 4.47
N ALA A 254 13.55 25.96 4.97
CA ALA A 254 13.42 27.19 4.21
C ALA A 254 14.82 27.82 4.08
N PRO A 255 15.21 28.33 2.89
CA PRO A 255 16.48 28.99 2.72
C PRO A 255 16.46 30.29 3.52
N ILE A 256 17.49 30.50 4.35
CA ILE A 256 17.75 31.79 4.98
C ILE A 256 18.09 32.78 3.86
N VAL A 257 17.10 33.53 3.41
CA VAL A 257 17.34 34.77 2.65
C VAL A 257 17.75 35.82 3.67
N THR A 258 19.06 36.06 3.80
CA THR A 258 19.59 37.21 4.52
C THR A 258 19.26 38.50 3.76
N SER A 259 18.11 39.10 4.06
CA SER A 259 17.85 40.51 3.77
C SER A 259 18.30 41.35 4.96
N ILE A 260 19.42 42.05 4.79
CA ILE A 260 19.87 43.10 5.72
C ILE A 260 19.03 44.36 5.41
N PRO A 261 18.28 44.94 6.36
CA PRO A 261 17.73 46.26 6.19
C PRO A 261 18.77 47.30 6.61
N ALA A 262 19.22 48.13 5.66
CA ALA A 262 20.03 49.30 5.95
C ALA A 262 19.18 50.35 6.68
N ALA A 263 19.42 50.51 7.98
CA ALA A 263 18.83 51.56 8.79
C ALA A 263 19.40 52.93 8.37
N ARG A 264 18.51 53.88 8.02
CA ARG A 264 18.84 55.31 7.90
C ARG A 264 19.06 55.91 9.29
N PRO A 265 20.06 56.78 9.49
CA PRO A 265 20.22 57.51 10.75
C PRO A 265 19.23 58.69 10.83
N PRO A 266 18.84 59.12 12.04
CA PRO A 266 17.92 60.24 12.24
C PRO A 266 18.63 61.59 12.21
N ASP A 267 18.06 62.54 11.46
CA ASP A 267 18.45 63.95 11.43
C ASP A 267 18.03 64.66 12.72
N PHE A 268 19.00 65.20 13.46
CA PHE A 268 18.77 66.19 14.52
C PHE A 268 19.37 67.54 14.11
N HIS A 269 18.49 68.47 13.74
CA HIS A 269 18.80 69.89 13.69
C HIS A 269 19.01 70.42 15.12
N ARG A 270 20.13 71.11 15.36
CA ARG A 270 20.14 72.28 16.23
C ARG A 270 21.19 73.30 15.79
N GLN A 271 20.74 74.56 15.81
CA GLN A 271 21.38 75.76 15.31
C GLN A 271 22.55 76.23 16.19
N SER A 272 23.46 76.99 15.56
CA SER A 272 23.67 78.43 15.81
C SER A 272 25.09 78.87 16.19
N ILE A 273 25.45 80.05 15.64
CA ILE A 273 26.49 81.04 16.00
C ILE A 273 27.85 80.82 15.28
N LEU A 274 28.13 81.50 14.16
CA LEU A 274 28.54 82.91 13.94
C LEU A 274 30.00 83.26 14.30
N HIS A 275 30.66 83.88 13.30
CA HIS A 275 31.78 84.84 13.32
C HIS A 275 33.24 84.37 13.51
N HIS A 276 33.96 84.41 12.36
CA HIS A 276 35.07 85.33 12.03
C HIS A 276 36.42 85.35 12.80
N LEU A 277 37.48 85.51 11.98
CA LEU A 277 38.89 85.86 12.22
C LEU A 277 39.77 84.64 12.59
N SER A 278 40.86 84.33 11.89
CA SER A 278 41.83 85.14 11.11
C SER A 278 42.44 84.34 9.97
#